data_AF-A0A1Y4F7A8-F1
#
_entry.id   AF-A0A1Y4F7A8-F1
#
_cell.length_a   1.000
_cell.length_b   1.000
_cell.length_c   1.000
_cell.angle_alpha   90.00
_cell.angle_beta   90.00
_cell.angle_gamma   90.00
#
_symmetry.space_group_name_H-M   'P 1'
#
loop_
_entity.id
_entity.type
_entity.pdbx_description
1 polymer ?
#
loop_
_entity_poly.entity_id
_entity_poly.type
_entity_poly.pdbx_seq_one_letter_code
_entity_poly.pdbx_strand_id
1 'polypeptide(L)'
;MNLEERIANAVNEKLTDGTVEKLVEQQIEKAVKDALEDVFRYSGKGRKMIEERLNEVIVPVIERHGFNQYIVKLDAVLTDIVNNTSLEDNKKILENFRGLMREPEKKEIKLSEIFEEYCKHVAANVNTDDLEAHCEDGEPYYDHVTAQMEVEHEDKGWFNSSFDDCVVKFTCDEDKDLNCQIKLYKYKTEEKWNLRHLGETFCDINSLRGLSEFEVFLMTLRRGFVDIIMDTESEYDSDIEPDEKPEWSLS
;
A
#
# COMPACT_ATOMS: atom_id res chain seq x y z
N MET A 1 -34.23 -59.61 -38.61
CA MET A 1 -32.86 -59.08 -38.55
C MET A 1 -32.20 -59.60 -37.29
N ASN A 2 -31.08 -60.31 -37.40
CA ASN A 2 -30.36 -60.82 -36.22
C ASN A 2 -29.51 -59.70 -35.56
N LEU A 3 -28.92 -59.96 -34.39
CA LEU A 3 -28.13 -58.95 -33.67
C LEU A 3 -26.90 -58.50 -34.47
N GLU A 4 -26.25 -59.41 -35.20
CA GLU A 4 -25.08 -59.11 -36.02
C GLU A 4 -25.42 -58.16 -37.18
N GLU A 5 -26.53 -58.38 -37.87
CA GLU A 5 -27.04 -57.49 -38.93
C GLU A 5 -27.37 -56.09 -38.39
N ARG A 6 -27.94 -56.01 -37.17
CA ARG A 6 -28.24 -54.71 -36.55
C ARG A 6 -26.96 -53.95 -36.20
N ILE A 7 -25.93 -54.64 -35.72
CA ILE A 7 -24.63 -54.04 -35.43
C ILE A 7 -23.94 -53.62 -36.74
N ALA A 8 -23.94 -54.47 -37.76
CA ALA A 8 -23.35 -54.18 -39.06
C ALA A 8 -24.01 -52.96 -39.74
N ASN A 9 -25.34 -52.87 -39.67
CA ASN A 9 -26.08 -51.72 -40.22
C ASN A 9 -25.79 -50.43 -39.45
N ALA A 10 -25.77 -50.47 -38.11
CA ALA A 10 -25.44 -49.30 -37.30
C ALA A 10 -24.00 -48.81 -37.53
N VAL A 11 -23.05 -49.73 -37.72
CA VAL A 11 -21.66 -49.40 -38.08
C VAL A 11 -21.59 -48.77 -39.47
N ASN A 12 -22.23 -49.37 -40.48
CA ASN A 12 -22.24 -48.81 -41.84
C ASN A 12 -22.92 -47.45 -41.90
N GLU A 13 -24.03 -47.26 -41.18
CA GLU A 13 -24.72 -45.98 -41.07
C GLU A 13 -23.79 -44.92 -40.46
N LYS A 14 -23.10 -45.24 -39.35
CA LYS A 14 -22.15 -44.32 -38.71
C LYS A 14 -20.90 -44.03 -39.54
N LEU A 15 -20.47 -44.95 -40.39
CA LEU A 15 -19.37 -44.76 -41.33
C LEU A 15 -19.76 -43.91 -42.55
N THR A 16 -21.05 -43.73 -42.82
CA THR A 16 -21.54 -43.04 -44.03
C THR A 16 -22.40 -41.80 -43.75
N ASP A 17 -22.85 -41.59 -42.51
CA ASP A 17 -23.72 -40.47 -42.10
C ASP A 17 -22.96 -39.18 -41.71
N GLY A 18 -21.64 -39.14 -41.92
CA GLY A 18 -20.81 -37.99 -41.57
C GLY A 18 -20.34 -37.96 -40.11
N THR A 19 -20.65 -39.00 -39.30
CA THR A 19 -20.23 -39.06 -37.88
C THR A 19 -18.70 -39.16 -37.77
N VAL A 20 -18.04 -39.91 -38.64
CA VAL A 20 -16.57 -40.07 -38.62
C VAL A 20 -15.89 -38.73 -38.90
N GLU A 21 -16.36 -37.99 -39.89
CA GLU A 21 -15.85 -36.68 -40.30
C GLU A 21 -15.98 -35.67 -39.16
N LYS A 22 -17.13 -35.64 -38.46
CA LYS A 22 -17.33 -34.79 -37.29
C LYS A 22 -16.40 -35.14 -36.13
N LEU A 23 -16.16 -36.42 -35.88
CA LEU A 23 -15.23 -36.86 -34.84
C LEU A 23 -13.79 -36.48 -35.18
N VAL A 24 -13.40 -36.59 -36.45
CA VAL A 24 -12.07 -36.17 -36.93
C VAL A 24 -11.90 -34.66 -36.79
N GLU A 25 -12.90 -33.87 -37.19
CA GLU A 25 -12.91 -32.40 -37.06
C GLU A 25 -12.73 -31.96 -35.60
N GLN A 26 -13.50 -32.56 -34.68
CA GLN A 26 -13.39 -32.28 -33.24
C GLN A 26 -12.01 -32.59 -32.67
N GLN A 27 -11.37 -33.69 -33.10
CA GLN A 27 -10.02 -34.03 -32.62
C GLN A 27 -8.96 -33.09 -33.20
N ILE A 28 -9.11 -32.65 -34.45
CA ILE A 28 -8.21 -31.68 -35.07
C ILE A 28 -8.32 -30.33 -34.36
N GLU A 29 -9.54 -29.82 -34.12
CA GLU A 29 -9.76 -28.57 -33.39
C GLU A 29 -9.14 -28.61 -31.99
N LYS A 30 -9.34 -29.72 -31.27
CA LYS A 30 -8.76 -29.91 -29.95
C LYS A 30 -7.23 -29.93 -30.00
N ALA A 31 -6.62 -30.66 -30.94
CA ALA A 31 -5.17 -30.72 -31.08
C ALA A 31 -4.57 -29.34 -31.42
N VAL A 32 -5.24 -28.56 -32.27
CA VAL A 32 -4.83 -27.18 -32.58
C VAL A 32 -4.92 -26.30 -31.34
N LYS A 33 -6.01 -26.39 -30.58
CA LYS A 33 -6.18 -25.63 -29.34
C LYS A 33 -5.09 -25.97 -28.32
N ASP A 34 -4.86 -27.26 -28.07
CA ASP A 34 -3.87 -27.72 -27.11
C ASP A 34 -2.45 -27.26 -27.50
N ALA A 35 -2.11 -27.35 -28.79
CA ALA A 35 -0.83 -26.86 -29.31
C ALA A 35 -0.66 -25.34 -29.17
N LEU A 36 -1.73 -24.55 -29.41
CA LEU A 36 -1.72 -23.11 -29.21
C LEU A 36 -1.57 -22.75 -27.73
N GLU A 37 -2.28 -23.44 -26.84
CA GLU A 37 -2.11 -23.28 -25.40
C GLU A 37 -0.66 -23.55 -24.99
N ASP A 38 -0.04 -24.62 -25.47
CA ASP A 38 1.36 -24.94 -25.14
C ASP A 38 2.36 -23.89 -25.65
N VAL A 39 2.12 -23.31 -26.83
CA VAL A 39 2.96 -22.23 -27.37
C VAL A 39 2.90 -20.97 -26.49
N PHE A 40 1.73 -20.65 -25.93
CA PHE A 40 1.47 -19.42 -25.17
C PHE A 40 1.39 -19.61 -23.63
N ARG A 41 1.57 -20.82 -23.12
CA ARG A 41 1.68 -21.11 -21.67
C ARG A 41 2.87 -20.37 -21.05
N TYR A 42 2.89 -20.33 -19.72
CA TYR A 42 3.89 -19.58 -18.93
C TYR A 42 5.35 -19.84 -19.36
N SER A 43 5.71 -21.10 -19.64
CA SER A 43 7.05 -21.48 -20.10
C SER A 43 7.19 -21.55 -21.63
N GLY A 44 6.11 -21.28 -22.37
CA GLY A 44 5.99 -21.42 -23.81
C GLY A 44 6.80 -20.38 -24.59
N LYS A 45 7.35 -20.78 -25.74
CA LYS A 45 8.22 -19.93 -26.56
C LYS A 45 7.51 -18.69 -27.11
N GLY A 46 6.21 -18.80 -27.43
CA GLY A 46 5.43 -17.69 -27.96
C GLY A 46 5.25 -16.57 -26.93
N ARG A 47 4.95 -16.95 -25.68
CA ARG A 47 4.87 -15.99 -24.56
C ARG A 47 6.21 -15.31 -24.31
N LYS A 48 7.30 -16.08 -24.23
CA LYS A 48 8.66 -15.53 -24.02
C LYS A 48 9.04 -14.52 -25.11
N MET A 49 8.76 -14.83 -26.37
CA MET A 49 9.03 -13.90 -27.48
C MET A 49 8.25 -12.59 -27.37
N ILE A 50 6.99 -12.64 -26.89
CA ILE A 50 6.19 -11.44 -26.63
C ILE A 50 6.77 -10.64 -25.46
N GLU A 51 7.14 -11.31 -24.36
CA GLU A 51 7.76 -10.68 -23.18
C GLU A 51 9.10 -10.01 -23.54
N GLU A 52 9.95 -10.67 -24.33
CA GLU A 52 11.20 -10.12 -24.85
C GLU A 52 10.96 -8.86 -25.69
N ARG A 53 9.99 -8.89 -26.61
CA ARG A 53 9.65 -7.72 -27.42
C ARG A 53 9.05 -6.57 -26.61
N LEU A 54 8.24 -6.88 -25.61
CA LEU A 54 7.73 -5.86 -24.69
C LEU A 54 8.87 -5.23 -23.89
N ASN A 55 9.81 -6.03 -23.39
CA ASN A 55 10.98 -5.52 -22.69
C ASN A 55 11.86 -4.64 -23.59
N GLU A 56 12.16 -5.09 -24.81
CA GLU A 56 12.94 -4.32 -25.78
C GLU A 56 12.29 -2.97 -26.14
N VAL A 57 10.96 -2.91 -26.21
CA VAL A 57 10.24 -1.70 -26.65
C VAL A 57 9.89 -0.79 -25.48
N ILE A 58 9.39 -1.34 -24.37
CA ILE A 58 8.84 -0.57 -23.26
C ILE A 58 9.94 -0.12 -22.29
N VAL A 59 10.91 -0.96 -21.96
CA VAL A 59 11.96 -0.60 -20.99
C VAL A 59 12.73 0.64 -21.44
N PRO A 60 13.19 0.76 -22.70
CA PRO A 60 13.88 1.98 -23.15
C PRO A 60 13.00 3.22 -23.21
N VAL A 61 11.67 3.07 -23.31
CA VAL A 61 10.72 4.19 -23.25
C VAL A 61 10.60 4.68 -21.82
N ILE A 62 10.49 3.77 -20.84
CA ILE A 62 10.50 4.07 -19.40
C ILE A 62 11.84 4.68 -18.98
N GLU A 63 12.96 4.14 -19.43
CA GLU A 63 14.30 4.66 -19.12
C GLU A 63 14.56 6.04 -19.76
N ARG A 64 14.06 6.28 -20.99
CA ARG A 64 14.16 7.60 -21.64
C ARG A 64 13.19 8.62 -21.08
N HIS A 65 12.00 8.19 -20.67
CA HIS A 65 11.06 9.00 -19.90
C HIS A 65 11.40 8.83 -18.42
N GLY A 66 12.59 9.26 -18.03
CA GLY A 66 12.91 9.42 -16.61
C GLY A 66 11.85 10.33 -15.97
N PHE A 67 10.91 9.72 -15.25
CA PHE A 67 9.83 10.43 -14.55
C PHE A 67 10.39 11.49 -13.60
N ASN A 68 11.68 11.43 -13.25
CA ASN A 68 12.41 12.49 -12.54
C ASN A 68 12.25 13.88 -13.18
N GLN A 69 12.24 14.02 -14.52
CA GLN A 69 12.00 15.34 -15.14
C GLN A 69 10.54 15.80 -15.00
N TYR A 70 9.59 14.87 -14.98
CA TYR A 70 8.18 15.18 -14.74
C TYR A 70 7.91 15.45 -13.26
N ILE A 71 8.57 14.75 -12.33
CA ILE A 71 8.54 15.02 -10.89
C ILE A 71 9.09 16.41 -10.59
N VAL A 72 10.25 16.78 -11.15
CA VAL A 72 10.83 18.12 -10.96
C VAL A 72 9.92 19.22 -11.53
N LYS A 73 9.30 18.98 -12.69
CA LYS A 73 8.34 19.93 -13.27
C LYS A 73 7.02 19.99 -12.49
N LEU A 74 6.53 18.87 -11.98
CA LEU A 74 5.37 18.83 -11.09
C LEU A 74 5.68 19.57 -9.79
N ASP A 75 6.84 19.34 -9.19
CA ASP A 75 7.27 19.99 -7.94
C ASP A 75 7.33 21.51 -8.11
N ALA A 76 7.91 21.98 -9.21
CA ALA A 76 7.96 23.40 -9.54
C ALA A 76 6.55 24.01 -9.75
N VAL A 77 5.68 23.33 -10.50
CA VAL A 77 4.31 23.79 -10.76
C VAL A 77 3.45 23.77 -9.48
N LEU A 78 3.57 22.72 -8.66
CA LEU A 78 2.86 22.62 -7.38
C LEU A 78 3.34 23.69 -6.40
N THR A 79 4.66 23.91 -6.30
CA THR A 79 5.25 24.96 -5.47
C THR A 79 4.75 26.34 -5.88
N ASP A 80 4.69 26.63 -7.19
CA ASP A 80 4.13 27.88 -7.69
C ASP A 80 2.65 28.03 -7.35
N ILE A 81 1.84 26.97 -7.49
CA ILE A 81 0.40 27.04 -7.16
C ILE A 81 0.20 27.22 -5.64
N VAL A 82 0.98 26.53 -4.80
CA VAL A 82 0.97 26.68 -3.33
C VAL A 82 1.30 28.12 -2.93
N ASN A 83 2.31 28.71 -3.55
CA ASN A 83 2.76 30.07 -3.20
C ASN A 83 1.82 31.16 -3.72
N ASN A 84 1.00 30.88 -4.73
CA ASN A 84 0.11 31.85 -5.38
C ASN A 84 -1.39 31.62 -5.09
N THR A 85 -1.77 30.55 -4.39
CA THR A 85 -3.17 30.32 -3.99
C THR A 85 -3.48 31.06 -2.69
N SER A 86 -4.62 31.77 -2.64
CA SER A 86 -5.15 32.40 -1.43
C SER A 86 -6.12 31.50 -0.66
N LEU A 87 -6.33 30.26 -1.11
CA LEU A 87 -7.25 29.28 -0.53
C LEU A 87 -6.44 28.27 0.28
N GLU A 88 -6.57 28.34 1.60
CA GLU A 88 -5.83 27.55 2.59
C GLU A 88 -6.03 26.04 2.41
N ASP A 89 -7.26 25.61 2.12
CA ASP A 89 -7.58 24.21 1.79
C ASP A 89 -6.81 23.69 0.57
N ASN A 90 -6.65 24.53 -0.47
CA ASN A 90 -5.89 24.15 -1.66
C ASN A 90 -4.40 24.04 -1.35
N LYS A 91 -3.88 24.89 -0.46
CA LYS A 91 -2.48 24.83 -0.02
C LYS A 91 -2.19 23.50 0.68
N LYS A 92 -3.03 23.11 1.64
CA LYS A 92 -2.89 21.83 2.37
C LYS A 92 -2.98 20.61 1.44
N ILE A 93 -3.91 20.60 0.49
CA ILE A 93 -4.01 19.52 -0.53
C ILE A 93 -2.71 19.38 -1.32
N LEU A 94 -2.14 20.51 -1.77
CA LEU A 94 -0.94 20.50 -2.61
C LEU A 94 0.32 20.14 -1.82
N GLU A 95 0.42 20.57 -0.55
CA GLU A 95 1.51 20.18 0.36
C GLU A 95 1.50 18.68 0.64
N ASN A 96 0.33 18.13 0.99
CA ASN A 96 0.19 16.69 1.22
C ASN A 96 0.44 15.88 -0.06
N PHE A 97 -0.04 16.36 -1.21
CA PHE A 97 0.27 15.73 -2.50
C PHE A 97 1.78 15.73 -2.79
N ARG A 98 2.48 16.83 -2.51
CA ARG A 98 3.94 16.94 -2.66
C ARG A 98 4.67 15.94 -1.76
N GLY A 99 4.27 15.85 -0.49
CA GLY A 99 4.80 14.88 0.47
C GLY A 99 4.67 13.45 -0.05
N LEU A 100 3.46 13.07 -0.49
CA LEU A 100 3.19 11.74 -1.05
C LEU A 100 4.05 11.40 -2.28
N MET A 101 4.34 12.38 -3.13
CA MET A 101 5.12 12.17 -4.35
C MET A 101 6.63 12.09 -4.11
N ARG A 102 7.12 12.41 -2.90
CA ARG A 102 8.54 12.28 -2.55
C ARG A 102 8.89 10.80 -2.36
N GLU A 103 9.95 10.34 -3.01
CA GLU A 103 10.50 9.00 -2.78
C GLU A 103 11.04 8.89 -1.34
N PRO A 104 10.72 7.81 -0.61
CA PRO A 104 11.31 7.58 0.70
C PRO A 104 12.83 7.44 0.59
N GLU A 105 13.55 8.06 1.52
CA GLU A 105 15.01 8.13 1.49
C GLU A 105 15.68 6.78 1.76
N LYS A 106 14.98 5.91 2.50
CA LYS A 106 15.43 4.57 2.87
C LYS A 106 14.44 3.53 2.36
N LYS A 107 14.95 2.35 2.00
CA LYS A 107 14.12 1.18 1.65
C LYS A 107 13.69 0.35 2.86
N GLU A 108 14.22 0.67 4.03
CA GLU A 108 13.96 -0.02 5.28
C GLU A 108 13.80 1.02 6.39
N ILE A 109 12.89 0.78 7.32
CA ILE A 109 12.67 1.62 8.50
C ILE A 109 12.37 0.75 9.72
N LYS A 110 12.84 1.16 10.88
CA LYS A 110 12.51 0.50 12.15
C LYS A 110 11.11 0.86 12.62
N LEU A 111 10.48 -0.04 13.37
CA LEU A 111 9.18 0.26 13.96
C LEU A 111 9.31 1.34 15.04
N SER A 112 10.42 1.36 15.78
CA SER A 112 10.76 2.46 16.71
C SER A 112 10.86 3.83 16.01
N GLU A 113 11.47 3.89 14.81
CA GLU A 113 11.53 5.14 14.00
C GLU A 113 10.12 5.60 13.57
N ILE A 114 9.18 4.68 13.33
CA ILE A 114 7.78 5.04 13.06
C ILE A 114 7.11 5.61 14.31
N PHE A 115 7.40 5.04 15.48
CA PHE A 115 6.91 5.57 16.76
C PHE A 115 7.45 6.97 17.06
N GLU A 116 8.72 7.26 16.77
CA GLU A 116 9.28 8.61 16.90
C GLU A 116 8.52 9.64 16.03
N GLU A 117 8.14 9.27 14.80
CA GLU A 117 7.30 10.12 13.95
C GLU A 117 5.87 10.27 14.48
N TYR A 118 5.33 9.25 15.15
CA TYR A 118 4.06 9.36 15.86
C TYR A 118 4.14 10.32 17.06
N CYS A 119 5.21 10.28 17.86
CA CYS A 119 5.41 11.23 18.97
C CYS A 119 5.43 12.69 18.48
N LYS A 120 6.09 12.96 17.35
CA LYS A 120 6.06 14.30 16.71
C LYS A 120 4.65 14.71 16.27
N HIS A 121 3.88 13.76 15.74
CA HIS A 121 2.50 14.01 15.39
C HIS A 121 1.64 14.35 16.60
N VAL A 122 1.86 13.66 17.73
CA VAL A 122 1.20 13.97 18.99
C VAL A 122 1.55 15.38 19.46
N ALA A 123 2.83 15.73 19.56
CA ALA A 123 3.29 17.07 19.96
C ALA A 123 2.63 18.19 19.13
N ALA A 124 2.52 17.97 17.82
CA ALA A 124 2.01 18.97 16.87
C ALA A 124 0.48 19.08 16.81
N ASN A 125 -0.27 18.08 17.28
CA ASN A 125 -1.73 18.00 17.03
C ASN A 125 -2.58 17.70 18.27
N VAL A 126 -1.95 17.47 19.44
CA VAL A 126 -2.68 17.22 20.69
C VAL A 126 -3.55 18.42 21.06
N ASN A 127 -4.80 18.17 21.42
CA ASN A 127 -5.66 19.20 21.96
C ASN A 127 -5.16 19.67 23.33
N THR A 128 -4.78 20.94 23.43
CA THR A 128 -4.26 21.53 24.68
C THR A 128 -5.33 22.15 25.58
N ASP A 129 -6.61 22.15 25.17
CA ASP A 129 -7.72 22.81 25.89
C ASP A 129 -7.85 22.35 27.36
N ASP A 130 -7.55 21.07 27.62
CA ASP A 130 -7.67 20.44 28.95
C ASP A 130 -6.31 20.25 29.65
N LEU A 131 -5.20 20.71 29.06
CA LEU A 131 -3.86 20.59 29.65
C LEU A 131 -3.55 21.76 30.59
N GLU A 132 -2.87 21.47 31.71
CA GLU A 132 -2.46 22.51 32.66
C GLU A 132 -1.29 23.32 32.08
N ALA A 133 -1.35 24.64 32.22
CA ALA A 133 -0.30 25.55 31.76
C ALA A 133 0.65 25.92 32.91
N HIS A 134 1.94 25.81 32.65
CA HIS A 134 3.04 26.08 33.59
C HIS A 134 3.93 27.21 33.09
N CYS A 135 4.66 27.86 34.00
CA CYS A 135 5.67 28.90 33.67
C CYS A 135 6.68 29.05 34.82
N GLU A 136 7.04 27.93 35.45
CA GLU A 136 7.96 27.97 36.59
C GLU A 136 9.40 28.35 36.17
N ASP A 137 9.78 28.09 34.91
CA ASP A 137 11.18 28.15 34.45
C ASP A 137 11.43 28.98 33.15
N GLY A 138 10.50 29.81 32.69
CA GLY A 138 10.75 30.67 31.53
C GLY A 138 9.54 30.89 30.63
N GLU A 139 9.59 30.37 29.41
CA GLU A 139 8.47 30.44 28.48
C GLU A 139 7.34 29.52 28.96
N PRO A 140 6.06 29.97 28.88
CA PRO A 140 4.92 29.13 29.24
C PRO A 140 4.85 27.85 28.40
N TYR A 141 4.49 26.74 29.04
CA TYR A 141 4.31 25.44 28.39
C TYR A 141 3.13 24.69 29.00
N TYR A 142 2.53 23.77 28.25
CA TYR A 142 1.49 22.86 28.76
C TYR A 142 2.12 21.61 29.38
N ASP A 143 1.36 20.89 30.20
CA ASP A 143 1.72 19.55 30.66
C ASP A 143 2.22 18.67 29.51
N HIS A 144 3.25 17.89 29.79
CA HIS A 144 3.77 16.92 28.82
C HIS A 144 2.75 15.79 28.67
N VAL A 145 2.59 15.30 27.45
CA VAL A 145 1.61 14.29 27.10
C VAL A 145 2.29 12.96 26.82
N THR A 146 1.46 11.92 26.71
CA THR A 146 1.93 10.55 26.54
C THR A 146 1.69 10.04 25.12
N ALA A 147 2.59 9.21 24.65
CA ALA A 147 2.40 8.39 23.47
C ALA A 147 2.82 6.95 23.78
N GLN A 148 2.04 5.99 23.29
CA GLN A 148 2.33 4.57 23.43
C GLN A 148 2.15 3.87 22.09
N MET A 149 2.98 2.87 21.86
CA MET A 149 2.86 1.93 20.76
C MET A 149 2.82 0.51 21.29
N GLU A 150 1.91 -0.32 20.77
CA GLU A 150 1.86 -1.75 21.07
C GLU A 150 1.59 -2.58 19.80
N VAL A 151 2.26 -3.72 19.68
CA VAL A 151 2.05 -4.69 18.61
C VAL A 151 1.19 -5.85 19.09
N GLU A 152 0.06 -6.07 18.42
CA GLU A 152 -0.82 -7.22 18.62
C GLU A 152 -0.74 -8.16 17.41
N HIS A 153 -0.14 -9.34 17.63
CA HIS A 153 -0.09 -10.39 16.61
C HIS A 153 -1.46 -11.07 16.45
N GLU A 154 -1.90 -11.27 15.20
CA GLU A 154 -3.16 -11.95 14.93
C GLU A 154 -3.03 -13.46 15.18
N ASP A 155 -3.81 -14.01 16.13
CA ASP A 155 -3.93 -15.47 16.30
C ASP A 155 -4.80 -16.06 15.19
N LYS A 156 -4.16 -16.81 14.29
CA LYS A 156 -4.81 -17.45 13.13
C LYS A 156 -5.45 -18.79 13.46
N GLY A 157 -5.30 -19.27 14.70
CA GLY A 157 -5.82 -20.56 15.16
C GLY A 157 -5.46 -21.71 14.20
N TRP A 158 -6.48 -22.47 13.79
CA TRP A 158 -6.38 -23.60 12.85
C TRP A 158 -6.22 -23.24 11.35
N PHE A 159 -6.29 -21.95 10.97
CA PHE A 159 -6.13 -21.56 9.57
C PHE A 159 -4.65 -21.40 9.20
N ASN A 160 -4.16 -22.25 8.29
CA ASN A 160 -2.77 -22.15 7.82
C ASN A 160 -2.62 -21.10 6.73
N SER A 161 -2.19 -19.89 7.10
CA SER A 161 -1.78 -18.83 6.18
C SER A 161 -0.29 -18.93 5.86
N SER A 162 0.12 -18.57 4.64
CA SER A 162 1.54 -18.39 4.25
C SER A 162 2.16 -17.09 4.78
N PHE A 163 1.34 -16.26 5.43
CA PHE A 163 1.70 -14.96 5.98
C PHE A 163 1.47 -14.93 7.48
N ASP A 164 2.20 -14.06 8.17
CA ASP A 164 1.94 -13.57 9.52
C ASP A 164 1.39 -12.14 9.43
N ASP A 165 0.49 -11.78 10.34
CA ASP A 165 -0.17 -10.48 10.37
C ASP A 165 -0.14 -9.94 11.81
N CYS A 166 0.06 -8.64 11.96
CA CYS A 166 -0.09 -7.96 13.25
C CYS A 166 -0.72 -6.58 13.06
N VAL A 167 -1.26 -6.05 14.14
CA VAL A 167 -1.77 -4.69 14.25
C VAL A 167 -0.85 -3.93 15.17
N VAL A 168 -0.33 -2.79 14.72
CA VAL A 168 0.39 -1.85 15.58
C VAL A 168 -0.59 -0.76 15.96
N LYS A 169 -0.80 -0.57 17.25
CA LYS A 169 -1.66 0.47 17.83
C LYS A 169 -0.79 1.59 18.34
N PHE A 170 -1.17 2.82 18.01
CA PHE A 170 -0.60 4.03 18.54
C PHE A 170 -1.67 4.75 19.36
N THR A 171 -1.34 5.13 20.59
CA THR A 171 -2.29 5.76 21.51
C THR A 171 -1.69 6.96 22.22
N CYS A 172 -2.51 7.97 22.48
CA CYS A 172 -2.26 9.10 23.37
C CYS A 172 -3.39 9.12 24.42
N ASP A 173 -3.04 9.18 25.70
CA ASP A 173 -4.04 9.11 26.77
C ASP A 173 -4.83 10.43 26.89
N GLU A 174 -4.13 11.54 26.68
CA GLU A 174 -4.67 12.91 26.77
C GLU A 174 -5.59 13.24 25.59
N ASP A 175 -5.31 12.73 24.39
CA ASP A 175 -6.12 12.96 23.20
C ASP A 175 -6.35 11.68 22.39
N LYS A 176 -7.56 11.14 22.52
CA LYS A 176 -7.97 9.89 21.86
C LYS A 176 -8.23 10.05 20.37
N ASP A 177 -8.40 11.27 19.87
CA ASP A 177 -8.61 11.51 18.43
C ASP A 177 -7.30 11.29 17.65
N LEU A 178 -6.15 11.30 18.33
CA LEU A 178 -4.85 10.95 17.78
C LEU A 178 -4.57 9.44 17.73
N ASN A 179 -5.41 8.63 18.38
CA ASN A 179 -5.24 7.19 18.38
C ASN A 179 -5.41 6.63 16.97
N CYS A 180 -4.45 5.84 16.53
CA CYS A 180 -4.51 5.21 15.21
C CYS A 180 -3.92 3.81 15.22
N GLN A 181 -4.11 3.08 14.13
CA GLN A 181 -3.57 1.74 13.98
C GLN A 181 -3.12 1.48 12.54
N ILE A 182 -2.03 0.75 12.40
CA ILE A 182 -1.56 0.23 11.12
C ILE A 182 -1.57 -1.29 11.16
N LYS A 183 -1.76 -1.90 9.99
CA LYS A 183 -1.68 -3.35 9.83
C LYS A 183 -0.39 -3.70 9.13
N LEU A 184 0.36 -4.63 9.68
CA LEU A 184 1.56 -5.16 9.08
C LEU A 184 1.34 -6.61 8.67
N TYR A 185 2.01 -7.02 7.60
CA TYR A 185 2.07 -8.42 7.20
C TYR A 185 3.48 -8.78 6.76
N LYS A 186 3.82 -10.06 6.87
CA LYS A 186 5.01 -10.63 6.24
C LYS A 186 4.75 -12.03 5.74
N TYR A 187 5.51 -12.48 4.75
CA TYR A 187 5.55 -13.90 4.44
C TYR A 187 6.30 -14.63 5.57
N LYS A 188 5.88 -15.86 5.91
CA LYS A 188 6.56 -16.68 6.93
C LYS A 188 8.02 -17.01 6.61
N THR A 189 8.41 -16.85 5.35
CA THR A 189 9.77 -17.05 4.85
C THR A 189 10.61 -15.78 4.92
N GLU A 190 10.03 -14.66 5.33
CA GLU A 190 10.66 -13.35 5.37
C GLU A 190 10.76 -12.84 6.82
N GLU A 191 11.79 -12.04 7.07
CA GLU A 191 12.01 -11.44 8.39
C GLU A 191 11.31 -10.08 8.53
N LYS A 192 11.21 -9.35 7.42
CA LYS A 192 10.75 -7.97 7.36
C LYS A 192 9.25 -7.89 7.11
N TRP A 193 8.65 -6.83 7.66
CA TRP A 193 7.23 -6.56 7.58
C TRP A 193 6.92 -5.54 6.51
N ASN A 194 5.71 -5.58 5.99
CA ASN A 194 5.21 -4.62 5.02
C ASN A 194 3.89 -4.04 5.51
N LEU A 195 3.65 -2.75 5.23
CA LEU A 195 2.35 -2.13 5.47
C LEU A 195 1.29 -2.84 4.63
N ARG A 196 0.32 -3.46 5.30
CA ARG A 196 -0.84 -4.07 4.65
C ARG A 196 -1.71 -2.96 4.06
N HIS A 197 -2.49 -3.31 3.04
CA HIS A 197 -3.41 -2.37 2.42
C HIS A 197 -4.34 -1.75 3.48
N LEU A 198 -4.20 -0.45 3.73
CA LEU A 198 -5.05 0.35 4.61
C LEU A 198 -6.44 0.53 3.97
N GLY A 199 -7.21 -0.54 3.79
CA GLY A 199 -8.55 -0.47 3.17
C GLY A 199 -8.57 0.08 1.74
N GLU A 200 -9.78 0.21 1.17
CA GLU A 200 -10.02 0.80 -0.15
C GLU A 200 -9.74 2.31 -0.15
N THR A 201 -8.48 2.72 -0.26
CA THR A 201 -8.14 4.12 -0.47
C THR A 201 -7.25 4.23 -1.71
N PHE A 202 -7.92 4.33 -2.85
CA PHE A 202 -7.60 5.48 -3.70
C PHE A 202 -7.93 6.70 -2.83
N CYS A 203 -6.92 7.34 -2.24
CA CYS A 203 -7.14 8.63 -1.60
C CYS A 203 -7.67 9.56 -2.69
N ASP A 204 -8.96 9.89 -2.62
CA ASP A 204 -9.50 10.95 -3.46
C ASP A 204 -8.70 12.22 -3.17
N ILE A 205 -8.46 13.05 -4.19
CA ILE A 205 -7.67 14.27 -4.05
C ILE A 205 -8.27 15.19 -2.97
N ASN A 206 -9.60 15.14 -2.79
CA ASN A 206 -10.30 15.89 -1.75
C ASN A 206 -10.02 15.36 -0.34
N SER A 207 -9.66 14.08 -0.19
CA SER A 207 -9.28 13.49 1.11
C SER A 207 -7.91 13.99 1.58
N LEU A 208 -7.05 14.45 0.66
CA LEU A 208 -5.72 14.95 1.00
C LEU A 208 -5.76 16.17 1.92
N ARG A 209 -6.81 16.98 1.90
CA ARG A 209 -6.95 18.15 2.80
C ARG A 209 -7.01 17.77 4.28
N GLY A 210 -7.49 16.57 4.57
CA GLY A 210 -7.70 16.08 5.92
C GLY A 210 -6.53 15.30 6.49
N LEU A 211 -5.54 14.94 5.65
CA LEU A 211 -4.45 14.09 6.10
C LEU A 211 -3.51 14.83 7.05
N SER A 212 -3.14 14.16 8.13
CA SER A 212 -2.04 14.59 9.00
C SER A 212 -0.69 14.29 8.36
N GLU A 213 0.37 14.94 8.86
CA GLU A 213 1.74 14.66 8.41
C GLU A 213 2.14 13.21 8.64
N PHE A 214 1.69 12.60 9.74
CA PHE A 214 1.91 11.19 10.04
C PHE A 214 1.22 10.26 9.04
N GLU A 215 -0.03 10.57 8.65
CA GLU A 215 -0.73 9.80 7.61
C GLU A 215 -0.02 9.91 6.26
N VAL A 216 0.45 11.10 5.89
CA VAL A 216 1.25 11.31 4.67
C VAL A 216 2.56 10.52 4.73
N PHE A 217 3.22 10.50 5.88
CA PHE A 217 4.43 9.70 6.11
C PHE A 217 4.16 8.19 5.92
N LEU A 218 3.15 7.62 6.59
CA LEU A 218 2.77 6.21 6.46
C LEU A 218 2.39 5.84 5.02
N MET A 219 1.64 6.71 4.33
CA MET A 219 1.30 6.51 2.92
C MET A 219 2.53 6.55 2.02
N THR A 220 3.51 7.39 2.33
CA THR A 220 4.78 7.49 1.57
C THR A 220 5.61 6.21 1.73
N LEU A 221 5.74 5.70 2.97
CA LEU A 221 6.40 4.41 3.23
C LEU A 221 5.75 3.27 2.44
N ARG A 222 4.41 3.22 2.50
CA ARG A 222 3.63 2.21 1.78
C ARG A 222 3.84 2.30 0.27
N ARG A 223 3.72 3.50 -0.31
CA ARG A 223 3.90 3.73 -1.75
C ARG A 223 5.30 3.33 -2.22
N GLY A 224 6.31 3.60 -1.39
CA GLY A 224 7.69 3.23 -1.67
C GLY A 224 8.04 1.77 -1.43
N PHE A 225 7.07 0.94 -0.99
CA PHE A 225 7.32 -0.45 -0.57
C PHE A 225 8.48 -0.55 0.42
N VAL A 226 8.51 0.34 1.40
CA VAL A 226 9.54 0.35 2.45
C VAL A 226 9.30 -0.82 3.38
N ASP A 227 10.33 -1.64 3.58
CA ASP A 227 10.30 -2.73 4.53
C ASP A 227 10.36 -2.19 5.97
N ILE A 228 9.55 -2.75 6.86
CA ILE A 228 9.54 -2.45 8.29
C ILE A 228 10.32 -3.53 9.04
N ILE A 229 11.31 -3.08 9.81
CA ILE A 229 12.07 -3.91 10.75
C ILE A 229 11.37 -3.80 12.10
N MET A 230 10.81 -4.90 12.57
CA MET A 230 10.20 -4.96 13.91
C MET A 230 11.28 -5.16 14.96
N ASP A 231 11.94 -4.05 15.33
CA ASP A 231 13.00 -4.00 16.32
C ASP A 231 12.51 -3.88 17.77
N THR A 232 11.25 -3.47 17.93
CA THR A 232 10.52 -3.37 19.20
C THR A 232 9.06 -3.79 18.97
N GLU A 233 8.37 -4.25 20.02
CA GLU A 233 6.94 -4.57 19.99
C GLU A 233 6.11 -3.65 20.90
N SER A 234 6.78 -2.80 21.68
CA SER A 234 6.12 -1.83 22.57
C SER A 234 7.05 -0.67 22.86
N GLU A 235 6.54 0.56 22.78
CA GLU A 235 7.25 1.78 23.18
C GLU A 235 6.32 2.71 23.95
N TYR A 236 6.89 3.53 24.81
CA TYR A 236 6.16 4.51 25.61
C TYR A 236 7.02 5.75 25.82
N ASP A 237 6.44 6.91 25.57
CA ASP A 237 7.02 8.22 25.82
C ASP A 237 6.02 9.04 26.64
N SER A 238 6.49 9.68 27.70
CA SER A 238 5.67 10.53 28.58
C SER A 238 6.21 11.95 28.71
N ASP A 239 7.17 12.31 27.87
CA ASP A 239 7.88 13.58 27.92
C ASP A 239 7.70 14.34 26.60
N ILE A 240 6.50 14.27 26.04
CA ILE A 240 6.15 14.96 24.80
C ILE A 240 5.60 16.33 25.14
N GLU A 241 6.38 17.38 24.89
CA GLU A 241 5.93 18.76 25.02
C GLU A 241 5.06 19.16 23.82
N PRO A 242 3.84 19.68 24.03
CA PRO A 242 3.04 20.23 22.93
C PRO A 242 3.71 21.41 22.21
N ASP A 243 3.55 21.46 20.90
CA ASP A 243 4.05 22.55 20.07
C ASP A 243 3.26 23.86 20.32
N GLU A 244 1.96 23.73 20.59
CA GLU A 244 1.12 24.85 21.00
C GLU A 244 1.57 25.37 22.38
N LYS A 245 1.69 26.69 22.51
CA LYS A 245 2.11 27.35 23.77
C LYS A 245 0.92 28.05 24.41
N PRO A 246 0.80 28.04 25.75
CA PRO A 246 -0.26 28.75 26.45
C PRO A 246 -0.30 30.24 26.11
N GLU A 247 -1.51 30.78 25.91
CA GLU A 247 -1.69 32.23 25.83
C GLU A 247 -1.45 32.87 27.20
N TRP A 248 -0.27 33.45 27.40
CA TRP A 248 0.04 34.18 28.63
C TRP A 248 -0.13 35.68 28.45
N SER A 249 -1.16 36.25 29.07
CA SER A 249 -1.27 37.69 29.24
C SER A 249 -0.85 38.10 30.66
N LEU A 250 0.19 38.92 30.79
CA LEU A 250 0.46 39.63 32.04
C LEU A 250 -0.64 40.68 32.24
N SER A 251 -1.69 40.33 32.98
CA SER A 251 -2.74 41.27 33.43
C SER A 251 -2.34 41.97 34.72
#